data_AF-A0A3C2DZ75-F1
#
_entry.id   AF-A0A3C2DZ75-F1
#
_cell.length_a   1.000
_cell.length_b   1.000
_cell.length_c   1.000
_cell.angle_alpha   90.00
_cell.angle_beta   90.00
_cell.angle_gamma   90.00
#
_symmetry.space_group_name_H-M   'P 1'
#
loop_
_entity.id
_entity.type
_entity.pdbx_description
1 polymer ?
#
loop_
_entity_poly.entity_id
_entity_poly.type
_entity_poly.pdbx_seq_one_letter_code
_entity_poly.pdbx_strand_id
1 'polypeptide(L)'
;SLRCDANVSVRRAGDELGTRCEIKNVNSIRFVQQAIDYEARRQIELIEEGGTVDQETRLFDSGNGITRSMRSKEEAHDYRYFPDPDLLPLEISQGFVEEIRASLPELPDAKKERFVSDYGLGTEDAGLLTAERATADFYEKVAKGRDPKLACNWVTGELFGVLNKSGLGIGDSPVSAAALGGLIDLIADGTLSGRLAKDVFEAMAETGKEASVVVEEKGLKQVSDSGAIEAEVD
;
A
#
# COMPACT_ATOMS: atom_id res chain seq x y z
N SER A 1 -7.60 -11.39 -6.62
CA SER A 1 -6.71 -12.49 -6.18
C SER A 1 -5.43 -12.41 -7.01
N LEU A 2 -4.27 -12.66 -6.39
CA LEU A 2 -2.96 -12.67 -7.07
C LEU A 2 -2.43 -14.11 -7.06
N ARG A 3 -1.88 -14.57 -8.19
CA ARG A 3 -1.12 -15.82 -8.30
C ARG A 3 0.23 -15.50 -8.92
N CYS A 4 1.28 -16.13 -8.44
CA CYS A 4 2.64 -15.91 -8.92
C CYS A 4 3.37 -17.26 -9.03
N ASP A 5 4.06 -17.45 -10.15
CA ASP A 5 5.09 -18.47 -10.33
C ASP A 5 6.45 -17.74 -10.41
N ALA A 6 7.49 -18.31 -9.80
CA ALA A 6 8.83 -17.71 -9.74
C ALA A 6 9.82 -18.50 -10.58
N ASN A 7 10.57 -17.83 -11.44
CA ASN A 7 11.58 -18.45 -12.29
C ASN A 7 12.97 -18.06 -11.78
N VAL A 8 13.75 -19.02 -11.32
CA VAL A 8 15.03 -18.77 -10.64
C VAL A 8 16.16 -19.48 -11.38
N SER A 9 17.22 -18.72 -11.63
CA SER A 9 18.50 -19.21 -12.12
C SER A 9 19.62 -18.37 -11.51
N VAL A 10 20.71 -19.01 -11.11
CA VAL A 10 21.92 -18.34 -10.61
C VAL A 10 23.06 -18.48 -11.61
N ARG A 11 23.98 -17.51 -11.61
CA ARG A 11 25.23 -17.53 -12.38
C ARG A 11 26.34 -16.82 -11.60
N ARG A 12 27.60 -17.10 -11.92
CA ARG A 12 28.69 -16.23 -11.45
C ARG A 12 28.67 -14.93 -12.25
N ALA A 13 29.20 -13.86 -11.66
CA ALA A 13 29.23 -12.56 -12.32
C ALA A 13 30.08 -12.63 -13.60
N GLY A 14 29.49 -12.25 -14.74
CA GLY A 14 30.15 -12.28 -16.05
C GLY A 14 29.88 -13.54 -16.87
N ASP A 15 29.35 -14.61 -16.27
CA ASP A 15 29.05 -15.87 -16.97
C ASP A 15 27.72 -15.80 -17.75
N GLU A 16 27.46 -16.79 -18.60
CA GLU A 16 26.15 -16.97 -19.24
C GLU A 16 25.04 -17.25 -18.22
N LEU A 17 23.78 -17.12 -18.65
CA LEU A 17 22.64 -17.45 -17.79
C LEU A 17 22.62 -18.96 -17.50
N GLY A 18 22.38 -19.33 -16.25
CA GLY A 18 22.32 -20.73 -15.83
C GLY A 18 20.99 -21.42 -16.21
N THR A 19 20.87 -22.68 -15.81
CA THR A 19 19.60 -23.42 -15.95
C THR A 19 18.54 -22.84 -15.02
N ARG A 20 17.30 -22.78 -15.50
CA ARG A 20 16.16 -22.22 -14.79
C ARG A 20 15.32 -23.30 -14.11
N CYS A 21 14.99 -23.09 -12.84
CA CYS A 21 13.92 -23.81 -12.16
C CYS A 21 12.68 -22.92 -12.04
N GLU A 22 11.50 -23.49 -12.30
CA GLU A 22 10.19 -22.81 -12.22
C GLU A 22 9.46 -23.25 -10.95
N ILE A 23 9.29 -22.36 -9.98
CA ILE A 23 8.60 -22.61 -8.71
C ILE A 23 7.14 -22.19 -8.85
N LYS A 24 6.24 -23.16 -8.70
CA LYS A 24 4.80 -22.95 -8.86
C LYS A 24 4.05 -22.82 -7.54
N ASN A 25 2.84 -22.26 -7.65
CA ASN A 25 1.84 -22.22 -6.58
C ASN A 25 2.31 -21.40 -5.36
N VAL A 26 2.86 -20.22 -5.61
CA VAL A 26 3.30 -19.32 -4.55
C VAL A 26 2.25 -18.23 -4.30
N ASN A 27 1.55 -18.36 -3.17
CA ASN A 27 0.30 -17.64 -2.90
C ASN A 27 0.46 -16.40 -1.99
N SER A 28 1.69 -15.99 -1.68
CA SER A 28 1.98 -14.82 -0.84
C SER A 28 3.30 -14.19 -1.27
N ILE A 29 3.41 -12.87 -1.19
CA ILE A 29 4.65 -12.12 -1.44
C ILE A 29 5.79 -12.65 -0.55
N ARG A 30 5.50 -12.92 0.74
CA ARG A 30 6.47 -13.53 1.67
C ARG A 30 6.95 -14.89 1.19
N PHE A 31 6.05 -15.72 0.68
CA PHE A 31 6.40 -17.04 0.16
C PHE A 31 7.15 -16.96 -1.17
N VAL A 32 6.88 -15.96 -2.01
CA VAL A 32 7.68 -15.71 -3.23
C VAL A 32 9.12 -15.42 -2.85
N GLN A 33 9.34 -14.51 -1.90
CA GLN A 33 10.69 -14.22 -1.40
C GLN A 33 11.37 -15.48 -0.83
N GLN A 34 10.71 -16.20 0.08
CA GLN A 34 11.29 -17.41 0.69
C GLN A 34 11.61 -18.49 -0.34
N ALA A 35 10.74 -18.69 -1.33
CA ALA A 35 10.94 -19.66 -2.39
C ALA A 35 12.15 -19.31 -3.28
N ILE A 36 12.28 -18.02 -3.64
CA ILE A 36 13.42 -17.52 -4.42
C ILE A 36 14.72 -17.68 -3.63
N ASP A 37 14.74 -17.25 -2.37
CA ASP A 37 15.93 -17.32 -1.51
C ASP A 37 16.39 -18.77 -1.30
N TYR A 38 15.45 -19.70 -1.08
CA TYR A 38 15.76 -21.12 -0.93
C TYR A 38 16.32 -21.71 -2.22
N GLU A 39 15.64 -21.48 -3.35
CA GLU A 39 16.06 -22.06 -4.64
C GLU A 39 17.40 -21.49 -5.12
N ALA A 40 17.65 -20.20 -4.91
CA ALA A 40 18.93 -19.60 -5.23
C ALA A 40 20.06 -20.25 -4.42
N ARG A 41 19.89 -20.43 -3.10
CA ARG A 41 20.89 -21.11 -2.25
C ARG A 41 21.13 -22.55 -2.68
N ARG A 42 20.06 -23.32 -2.93
CA ARG A 42 20.15 -24.70 -3.42
C ARG A 42 20.96 -24.79 -4.72
N GLN A 43 20.68 -23.91 -5.69
CA GLN A 43 21.41 -23.91 -6.96
C GLN A 43 22.88 -23.53 -6.78
N ILE A 44 23.18 -22.56 -5.90
CA ILE A 44 24.55 -22.18 -5.58
C ILE A 44 25.31 -23.37 -4.97
N GLU A 45 24.76 -24.00 -3.93
CA GLU A 45 25.36 -25.16 -3.26
C GLU A 45 25.64 -26.30 -4.27
N LEU A 46 24.66 -26.62 -5.11
CA LEU A 46 24.81 -27.67 -6.13
C LEU A 46 25.93 -27.36 -7.14
N ILE A 47 26.05 -26.11 -7.58
CA ILE A 47 27.09 -25.68 -8.54
C ILE A 47 28.47 -25.67 -7.87
N GLU A 48 28.56 -25.24 -6.60
CA GLU A 48 29.81 -25.20 -5.86
C GLU A 48 30.34 -26.60 -5.49
N GLU A 49 29.46 -27.57 -5.31
CA GLU A 49 29.80 -28.99 -5.17
C GLU A 49 30.21 -29.67 -6.50
N GLY A 50 30.18 -28.92 -7.62
CA GLY A 50 30.54 -29.42 -8.94
C GLY A 50 29.41 -30.14 -9.68
N GLY A 51 28.17 -30.04 -9.18
CA GLY A 51 26.97 -30.53 -9.84
C GLY A 51 26.42 -29.57 -10.91
N THR A 52 25.32 -29.96 -11.53
CA THR A 52 24.61 -29.17 -12.55
C THR A 52 23.14 -29.02 -12.18
N VAL A 53 22.58 -27.82 -12.40
CA VAL A 53 21.15 -27.58 -12.18
C VAL A 53 20.35 -28.12 -13.36
N ASP A 54 19.39 -29.00 -13.07
CA ASP A 54 18.42 -29.50 -14.04
C ASP A 54 17.24 -28.54 -14.21
N GLN A 55 16.66 -28.51 -15.40
CA GLN A 55 15.46 -27.72 -15.66
C GLN A 55 14.24 -28.42 -15.08
N GLU A 56 13.77 -27.94 -13.93
CA GLU A 56 12.68 -28.56 -13.18
C GLU A 56 11.52 -27.59 -12.93
N THR A 57 10.32 -28.16 -12.80
CA THR A 57 9.21 -27.48 -12.14
C THR A 57 9.23 -27.88 -10.67
N ARG A 58 9.22 -26.93 -9.75
CA ARG A 58 9.27 -27.18 -8.31
C ARG A 58 8.01 -26.62 -7.65
N LEU A 59 7.63 -27.17 -6.50
CA LEU A 59 6.63 -26.58 -5.61
C LEU A 59 7.31 -26.00 -4.39
N PHE A 60 6.76 -24.90 -3.89
CA PHE A 60 7.13 -24.40 -2.57
C PHE A 60 6.28 -25.07 -1.48
N ASP A 61 6.94 -25.71 -0.52
CA ASP A 61 6.30 -26.19 0.71
C ASP A 61 6.43 -25.09 1.78
N SER A 62 5.34 -24.38 2.03
CA SER A 62 5.30 -23.28 2.99
C SER A 62 5.42 -23.73 4.45
N GLY A 63 5.16 -25.00 4.76
CA GLY A 63 5.31 -25.54 6.11
C GLY A 63 6.76 -25.77 6.48
N ASN A 64 7.56 -26.26 5.53
CA ASN A 64 8.98 -26.54 5.72
C ASN A 64 9.92 -25.44 5.18
N GLY A 65 9.41 -24.51 4.36
CA GLY A 65 10.19 -23.45 3.74
C GLY A 65 11.16 -23.95 2.66
N ILE A 66 10.83 -25.06 1.99
CA ILE A 66 11.70 -25.72 1.00
C ILE A 66 11.03 -25.80 -0.37
N THR A 67 11.83 -25.89 -1.43
CA THR A 67 11.34 -26.27 -2.76
C THR A 67 11.48 -27.78 -2.97
N ARG A 68 10.43 -28.41 -3.50
CA ARG A 68 10.43 -29.84 -3.86
C ARG A 68 10.24 -30.00 -5.36
N SER A 69 11.01 -30.91 -5.97
CA SER A 69 10.85 -31.23 -7.39
C SER A 69 9.47 -31.83 -7.65
N MET A 70 8.73 -31.27 -8.60
CA MET A 70 7.62 -31.96 -9.25
C MET A 70 8.17 -32.54 -10.54
N ARG A 71 8.00 -33.86 -10.74
CA ARG A 71 8.29 -34.65 -11.96
C ARG A 71 9.27 -33.98 -12.95
N SER A 72 10.44 -34.59 -13.14
CA SER A 72 11.41 -34.17 -14.16
C SER A 72 10.71 -33.91 -15.51
N LYS A 73 10.94 -32.70 -16.06
CA LYS A 73 10.49 -32.34 -17.42
C LYS A 73 11.33 -33.19 -18.40
N GLU A 74 10.92 -34.42 -18.66
CA GLU A 74 11.55 -35.22 -19.72
C GLU A 74 11.16 -34.72 -21.12
N GLU A 75 10.17 -33.83 -21.27
CA GLU A 75 9.78 -33.27 -22.56
C GLU A 75 9.38 -31.79 -22.43
N ALA A 76 9.89 -30.94 -23.33
CA ALA A 76 9.31 -29.62 -23.55
C ALA A 76 7.85 -29.84 -23.99
N HIS A 77 6.88 -29.34 -23.23
CA HIS A 77 5.48 -29.51 -23.57
C HIS A 77 5.21 -28.92 -24.96
N ASP A 78 4.93 -29.79 -25.93
CA ASP A 78 4.43 -29.36 -27.23
C ASP A 78 2.97 -28.94 -27.06
N TYR A 79 2.79 -27.66 -26.75
CA TYR A 79 1.47 -27.04 -26.62
C TYR A 79 0.73 -26.94 -27.96
N ARG A 80 1.40 -27.25 -29.10
CA ARG A 80 0.84 -27.20 -30.46
C ARG A 80 0.07 -25.91 -30.70
N TYR A 81 0.67 -24.77 -30.37
CA TYR A 81 0.05 -23.46 -30.58
C TYR A 81 -0.36 -23.32 -32.05
N PHE A 82 -1.64 -23.07 -32.29
CA PHE A 82 -2.20 -22.69 -33.58
C PHE A 82 -3.22 -21.57 -33.39
N PRO A 83 -3.42 -20.69 -34.39
CA PRO A 83 -4.46 -19.67 -34.31
C PRO A 83 -5.83 -20.32 -34.14
N ASP A 84 -6.58 -19.86 -33.15
CA ASP A 84 -7.95 -20.33 -32.94
C ASP A 84 -8.82 -19.92 -34.14
N PRO A 85 -9.31 -20.88 -34.96
CA PRO A 85 -10.07 -20.56 -36.18
C PRO A 85 -11.48 -20.04 -35.87
N ASP A 86 -11.98 -20.28 -34.66
CA ASP A 86 -13.31 -19.84 -34.23
C ASP A 86 -13.29 -18.37 -33.76
N LEU A 87 -12.10 -17.82 -33.48
CA LEU A 87 -11.91 -16.44 -33.08
C LEU A 87 -11.26 -15.62 -34.21
N LEU A 88 -12.06 -14.72 -34.80
CA LEU A 88 -11.52 -13.74 -35.74
C LEU A 88 -10.46 -12.86 -35.05
N PRO A 89 -9.41 -12.42 -35.77
CA PRO A 89 -8.44 -11.48 -35.23
C PRO A 89 -9.10 -10.23 -34.67
N LEU A 90 -8.74 -9.87 -33.42
CA LEU A 90 -9.24 -8.66 -32.78
C LEU A 90 -8.47 -7.45 -33.30
N GLU A 91 -9.15 -6.55 -34.02
CA GLU A 91 -8.59 -5.27 -34.44
C GLU A 91 -8.86 -4.19 -33.38
N ILE A 92 -7.81 -3.69 -32.74
CA ILE A 92 -7.91 -2.63 -31.73
C ILE A 92 -7.58 -1.30 -32.41
N SER A 93 -8.58 -0.44 -32.56
CA SER A 93 -8.39 0.88 -33.17
C SER A 93 -7.60 1.82 -32.25
N GLN A 94 -6.85 2.74 -32.85
CA GLN A 94 -6.12 3.76 -32.09
C GLN A 94 -7.05 4.65 -31.25
N GLY A 95 -8.24 4.98 -31.76
CA GLY A 95 -9.24 5.75 -31.02
C GLY A 95 -9.71 5.05 -29.73
N PHE A 96 -9.87 3.73 -29.77
CA PHE A 96 -10.21 2.94 -28.57
C PHE A 96 -9.08 2.94 -27.53
N VAL A 97 -7.82 2.87 -27.98
CA VAL A 97 -6.65 2.97 -27.10
C VAL A 97 -6.59 4.34 -26.42
N GLU A 98 -6.88 5.41 -27.16
CA GLU A 98 -6.88 6.79 -26.64
C GLU A 98 -7.99 7.02 -25.62
N GLU A 99 -9.18 6.47 -25.86
CA GLU A 99 -10.30 6.52 -24.91
C GLU A 99 -9.92 5.83 -23.59
N ILE A 100 -9.38 4.61 -23.64
CA ILE A 100 -8.93 3.89 -22.43
C ILE A 100 -7.85 4.68 -21.71
N ARG A 101 -6.84 5.17 -22.45
CA ARG A 101 -5.74 5.97 -21.88
C ARG A 101 -6.26 7.19 -21.14
N ALA A 102 -7.26 7.89 -21.67
CA ALA A 102 -7.87 9.05 -21.04
C ALA A 102 -8.67 8.71 -19.77
N SER A 103 -9.16 7.47 -19.66
CA SER A 103 -9.91 6.99 -18.48
C SER A 103 -9.03 6.47 -17.33
N LEU A 104 -7.74 6.22 -17.59
CA LEU A 104 -6.83 5.69 -16.57
C LEU A 104 -6.63 6.71 -15.45
N PRO A 105 -6.75 6.31 -14.17
CA PRO A 105 -6.46 7.19 -13.06
C PRO A 105 -4.95 7.46 -12.98
N GLU A 106 -4.59 8.48 -12.21
CA GLU A 106 -3.20 8.73 -11.82
C GLU A 106 -2.60 7.49 -11.16
N LEU A 107 -1.44 7.04 -11.65
CA LEU A 107 -0.74 5.87 -11.12
C LEU A 107 -0.08 6.19 -9.77
N PRO A 108 0.11 5.19 -8.89
CA PRO A 108 0.65 5.41 -7.55
C PRO A 108 1.99 6.16 -7.52
N ASP A 109 2.92 5.83 -8.42
CA ASP A 109 4.24 6.48 -8.46
C ASP A 109 4.14 7.95 -8.85
N ALA A 110 3.34 8.27 -9.87
CA ALA A 110 3.08 9.65 -10.28
C ALA A 110 2.38 10.44 -9.16
N LYS A 111 1.38 9.83 -8.49
CA LYS A 111 0.70 10.44 -7.34
C LYS A 111 1.65 10.67 -6.17
N LYS A 112 2.58 9.75 -5.91
CA LYS A 112 3.59 9.87 -4.86
C LYS A 112 4.54 11.03 -5.15
N GLU A 113 5.03 11.14 -6.38
CA GLU A 113 5.85 12.27 -6.83
C GLU A 113 5.10 13.60 -6.69
N ARG A 114 3.81 13.64 -7.04
CA ARG A 114 2.95 14.80 -6.83
C ARG A 114 2.78 15.17 -5.36
N PHE A 115 2.58 14.19 -4.47
CA PHE A 115 2.49 14.45 -3.03
C PHE A 115 3.82 14.97 -2.45
N VAL A 116 4.96 14.54 -2.97
CA VAL A 116 6.26 15.10 -2.56
C VAL A 116 6.42 16.54 -3.07
N SER A 117 6.11 16.79 -4.34
CA SER A 117 6.35 18.09 -4.99
C SER A 117 5.32 19.16 -4.62
N ASP A 118 4.03 18.86 -4.77
CA ASP A 118 2.94 19.83 -4.59
C ASP A 118 2.53 19.99 -3.11
N TYR A 119 2.57 18.89 -2.35
CA TYR A 119 2.17 18.86 -0.93
C TYR A 119 3.36 18.95 0.04
N GLY A 120 4.59 18.88 -0.46
CA GLY A 120 5.80 19.01 0.35
C GLY A 120 6.00 17.89 1.38
N LEU A 121 5.45 16.70 1.11
CA LEU A 121 5.56 15.53 1.99
C LEU A 121 6.92 14.83 1.84
N GLY A 122 7.32 14.11 2.90
CA GLY A 122 8.45 13.18 2.80
C GLY A 122 8.12 11.99 1.90
N THR A 123 9.15 11.38 1.30
CA THR A 123 8.98 10.23 0.39
C THR A 123 8.33 9.02 1.06
N GLU A 124 8.58 8.82 2.36
CA GLU A 124 7.97 7.74 3.15
C GLU A 124 6.48 7.97 3.35
N ASP A 125 6.10 9.16 3.84
CA ASP A 125 4.70 9.57 4.05
C ASP A 125 3.89 9.52 2.75
N ALA A 126 4.46 10.07 1.66
CA ALA A 126 3.83 10.01 0.35
C ALA A 126 3.62 8.55 -0.09
N GLY A 127 4.62 7.69 0.11
CA GLY A 127 4.52 6.27 -0.22
C GLY A 127 3.43 5.53 0.57
N LEU A 128 3.27 5.87 1.86
CA LEU A 128 2.24 5.30 2.72
C LEU A 128 0.84 5.74 2.26
N LEU A 129 0.65 7.02 1.95
CA LEU A 129 -0.64 7.55 1.49
C LEU A 129 -1.04 7.03 0.10
N THR A 130 -0.08 6.73 -0.77
CA THR A 130 -0.33 6.21 -2.12
C THR A 130 -0.35 4.68 -2.21
N ALA A 131 -0.14 3.97 -1.10
CA ALA A 131 -0.17 2.51 -1.08
C ALA A 131 -1.52 1.93 -1.53
N GLU A 132 -2.61 2.63 -1.17
CA GLU A 132 -3.97 2.31 -1.62
C GLU A 132 -4.63 3.56 -2.22
N ARG A 133 -5.35 3.38 -3.33
CA ARG A 133 -6.05 4.48 -4.00
C ARG A 133 -7.04 5.19 -3.06
N ALA A 134 -7.81 4.42 -2.29
CA ALA A 134 -8.82 4.96 -1.39
C ALA A 134 -8.19 5.86 -0.31
N THR A 135 -7.01 5.49 0.19
CA THR A 135 -6.23 6.29 1.14
C THR A 135 -5.78 7.60 0.53
N ALA A 136 -5.22 7.55 -0.67
CA ALA A 136 -4.77 8.75 -1.36
C ALA A 136 -5.95 9.71 -1.64
N ASP A 137 -7.08 9.18 -2.10
CA ASP A 137 -8.29 9.95 -2.37
C ASP A 137 -8.91 10.53 -1.08
N PHE A 138 -8.79 9.84 0.05
CA PHE A 138 -9.19 10.35 1.37
C PHE A 138 -8.29 11.51 1.80
N TYR A 139 -6.96 11.32 1.73
CA TYR A 139 -5.99 12.34 2.09
C TYR A 139 -6.15 13.62 1.28
N GLU A 140 -6.31 13.54 -0.05
CA GLU A 140 -6.50 14.73 -0.90
C GLU A 140 -7.74 15.55 -0.48
N LYS A 141 -8.80 14.87 -0.04
CA LYS A 141 -10.01 15.56 0.47
C LYS A 141 -9.74 16.25 1.81
N VAL A 142 -8.98 15.63 2.70
CA VAL A 142 -8.60 16.22 4.00
C VAL A 142 -7.68 17.41 3.78
N ALA A 143 -6.63 17.26 2.97
CA ALA A 143 -5.60 18.27 2.73
C ALA A 143 -6.10 19.48 1.91
N LYS A 144 -7.22 19.35 1.19
CA LYS A 144 -7.77 20.43 0.36
C LYS A 144 -8.06 21.69 1.19
N GLY A 145 -7.26 22.73 0.97
CA GLY A 145 -7.37 24.03 1.65
C GLY A 145 -6.76 24.06 3.07
N ARG A 146 -6.00 23.03 3.45
CA ARG A 146 -5.38 22.87 4.78
C ARG A 146 -3.88 22.65 4.66
N ASP A 147 -3.16 22.70 5.78
CA ASP A 147 -1.74 22.32 5.81
C ASP A 147 -1.59 20.82 5.43
N PRO A 148 -0.94 20.50 4.30
CA PRO A 148 -0.73 19.14 3.85
C PRO A 148 -0.02 18.24 4.86
N LYS A 149 0.93 18.79 5.63
CA LYS A 149 1.73 18.03 6.59
C LYS A 149 0.93 17.69 7.82
N LEU A 150 0.16 18.66 8.34
CA LEU A 150 -0.76 18.42 9.43
C LEU A 150 -1.81 17.37 9.04
N ALA A 151 -2.43 17.50 7.85
CA ALA A 151 -3.36 16.51 7.33
C ALA A 151 -2.73 15.12 7.21
N CYS A 152 -1.48 15.03 6.73
CA CYS A 152 -0.75 13.77 6.61
C CYS A 152 -0.58 13.13 7.99
N ASN A 153 -0.09 13.87 8.98
CA ASN A 153 0.13 13.37 10.34
C ASN A 153 -1.15 12.84 10.99
N TRP A 154 -2.29 13.50 10.77
CA TRP A 154 -3.58 13.05 11.30
C TRP A 154 -4.11 11.79 10.60
N VAL A 155 -3.91 11.69 9.29
CA VAL A 155 -4.31 10.50 8.52
C VAL A 155 -3.41 9.29 8.87
N THR A 156 -2.09 9.45 8.83
CA THR A 156 -1.14 8.34 9.01
C THR A 156 -0.95 7.95 10.47
N GLY A 157 -1.18 8.89 11.41
CA GLY A 157 -1.11 8.65 12.85
C GLY A 157 -2.45 8.19 13.43
N GLU A 158 -3.33 9.14 13.72
CA GLU A 158 -4.53 8.90 14.52
C GLU A 158 -5.59 8.07 13.77
N LEU A 159 -5.87 8.43 12.52
CA LEU A 159 -6.88 7.71 11.72
C LEU A 159 -6.46 6.27 11.46
N PHE A 160 -5.24 6.04 10.99
CA PHE A 160 -4.74 4.68 10.80
C PHE A 160 -4.67 3.89 12.12
N GLY A 161 -4.34 4.55 13.23
CA GLY A 161 -4.39 3.94 14.55
C GLY A 161 -5.77 3.38 14.89
N VAL A 162 -6.82 4.19 14.70
CA VAL A 162 -8.22 3.77 14.92
C VAL A 162 -8.64 2.66 13.97
N LEU A 163 -8.33 2.80 12.68
CA LEU A 163 -8.67 1.81 11.66
C LEU A 163 -8.03 0.46 11.95
N ASN A 164 -6.73 0.45 12.28
CA ASN A 164 -5.99 -0.77 12.62
C ASN A 164 -6.53 -1.43 13.90
N LYS A 165 -6.86 -0.65 14.94
CA LYS A 165 -7.43 -1.16 16.19
C LYS A 165 -8.81 -1.80 15.98
N SER A 166 -9.59 -1.25 15.04
CA SER A 166 -10.93 -1.73 14.71
C SER A 166 -10.96 -2.76 13.57
N GLY A 167 -9.81 -3.06 12.95
CA GLY A 167 -9.72 -3.96 11.80
C GLY A 167 -10.44 -3.43 10.55
N LEU A 168 -10.56 -2.11 10.41
CA LEU A 168 -11.27 -1.44 9.32
C LEU A 168 -10.29 -0.92 8.26
N GLY A 169 -10.73 -0.88 7.00
CA GLY A 169 -10.04 -0.14 5.95
C GLY A 169 -10.49 1.32 5.89
N ILE A 170 -9.77 2.15 5.15
CA ILE A 170 -10.10 3.59 4.99
C ILE A 170 -11.50 3.83 4.41
N GLY A 171 -12.01 2.88 3.61
CA GLY A 171 -13.36 2.94 3.04
C GLY A 171 -14.48 2.77 4.06
N ASP A 172 -14.20 2.13 5.20
CA ASP A 172 -15.13 1.87 6.30
C ASP A 172 -14.85 2.77 7.51
N SER A 173 -14.12 3.87 7.30
CA SER A 173 -13.74 4.79 8.38
C SER A 173 -14.97 5.37 9.09
N PRO A 174 -15.01 5.35 10.45
CA PRO A 174 -16.07 6.01 11.21
C PRO A 174 -15.97 7.54 11.13
N VAL A 175 -14.80 8.08 10.76
CA VAL A 175 -14.56 9.52 10.57
C VAL A 175 -14.41 9.80 9.08
N SER A 176 -15.29 10.64 8.55
CA SER A 176 -15.22 11.06 7.14
C SER A 176 -14.05 12.03 6.92
N ALA A 177 -13.58 12.14 5.67
CA ALA A 177 -12.54 13.11 5.32
C ALA A 177 -12.97 14.57 5.61
N ALA A 178 -14.26 14.88 5.48
CA ALA A 178 -14.80 16.20 5.80
C ALA A 178 -14.75 16.47 7.31
N ALA A 179 -15.15 15.49 8.13
CA ALA A 179 -15.13 15.60 9.59
C ALA A 179 -13.70 15.75 10.13
N LEU A 180 -12.75 14.95 9.62
CA LEU A 180 -11.34 15.10 9.98
C LEU A 180 -10.79 16.46 9.54
N GLY A 181 -11.19 16.94 8.36
CA GLY A 181 -10.87 18.29 7.90
C GLY A 181 -11.36 19.36 8.88
N GLY A 182 -12.60 19.27 9.35
CA GLY A 182 -13.17 20.19 10.33
C GLY A 182 -12.41 20.20 11.66
N LEU A 183 -11.94 19.03 12.13
CA LEU A 183 -11.06 18.96 13.30
C LEU A 183 -9.75 19.71 13.07
N ILE A 184 -9.11 19.51 11.91
CA ILE A 184 -7.85 20.18 11.56
C ILE A 184 -8.04 21.70 11.47
N ASP A 185 -9.19 22.17 10.97
CA ASP A 185 -9.49 23.60 10.91
C ASP A 185 -9.54 24.23 12.32
N LEU A 186 -10.14 23.54 13.30
CA LEU A 186 -10.18 23.98 14.71
C LEU A 186 -8.81 23.95 15.40
N ILE A 187 -7.87 23.16 14.89
CA ILE A 187 -6.47 23.19 15.36
C ILE A 187 -5.77 24.40 14.74
N ALA A 188 -5.97 24.63 13.44
CA ALA A 188 -5.32 25.70 12.69
C ALA A 188 -5.73 27.10 13.17
N ASP A 189 -6.98 27.27 13.61
CA ASP A 189 -7.48 28.54 14.16
C ASP A 189 -7.16 28.75 15.66
N GLY A 190 -6.57 27.76 16.32
CA GLY A 190 -6.19 27.82 17.73
C GLY A 190 -7.32 27.55 18.72
N THR A 191 -8.52 27.16 18.26
CA THR A 191 -9.62 26.74 19.14
C THR A 191 -9.24 25.50 19.96
N LEU A 192 -8.49 24.58 19.34
CA LEU A 192 -7.99 23.36 19.96
C LEU A 192 -6.47 23.28 19.99
N SER A 193 -5.93 23.00 21.17
CA SER A 193 -4.56 22.48 21.27
C SER A 193 -4.46 21.08 20.68
N GLY A 194 -3.29 20.71 20.16
CA GLY A 194 -3.06 19.37 19.61
C GLY A 194 -3.35 18.22 20.58
N ARG A 195 -3.21 18.45 21.89
CA ARG A 195 -3.58 17.46 22.93
C ARG A 195 -5.08 17.25 22.97
N LEU A 196 -5.85 18.34 23.07
CA LEU A 196 -7.32 18.28 23.13
C LEU A 196 -7.92 17.75 21.83
N ALA A 197 -7.29 18.03 20.69
CA ALA A 197 -7.73 17.52 19.41
C ALA A 197 -7.74 15.98 19.36
N LYS A 198 -6.83 15.30 20.06
CA LYS A 198 -6.83 13.84 20.14
C LYS A 198 -8.04 13.32 20.92
N ASP A 199 -8.33 13.93 22.08
CA ASP A 199 -9.51 13.58 22.90
C ASP A 199 -10.84 13.84 22.15
N VAL A 200 -10.84 14.85 21.27
CA VAL A 200 -11.97 15.15 20.37
C VAL A 200 -12.05 14.10 19.26
N PHE A 201 -10.94 13.79 18.60
CA PHE A 201 -10.88 12.79 17.53
C PHE A 201 -11.35 11.40 17.98
N GLU A 202 -10.93 10.94 19.16
CA GLU A 202 -11.39 9.67 19.73
C GLU A 202 -12.91 9.65 19.89
N ALA A 203 -13.48 10.73 20.44
CA ALA A 203 -14.94 10.85 20.56
C ALA A 203 -15.64 10.94 19.20
N MET A 204 -15.05 11.59 18.19
CA MET A 204 -15.58 11.59 16.82
C MET A 204 -15.60 10.16 16.25
N ALA A 205 -14.54 9.38 16.45
CA ALA A 205 -14.45 8.01 15.98
C ALA A 205 -15.46 7.07 16.67
N GLU A 206 -15.76 7.30 17.95
CA GLU A 206 -16.74 6.50 18.70
C GLU A 206 -18.19 6.87 18.36
N THR A 207 -18.46 8.16 18.17
CA THR A 207 -19.85 8.68 18.07
C THR A 207 -20.28 9.03 16.65
N GLY A 208 -19.33 9.21 15.72
CA GLY A 208 -19.56 9.72 14.37
C GLY A 208 -19.94 11.21 14.33
N LYS A 209 -19.86 11.94 15.46
CA LYS A 209 -20.17 13.37 15.51
C LYS A 209 -19.05 14.22 14.92
N GLU A 210 -19.41 15.41 14.48
CA GLU A 210 -18.47 16.44 14.03
C GLU A 210 -17.65 17.02 15.18
N ALA A 211 -16.42 17.47 14.89
CA ALA A 211 -15.50 18.01 15.88
C ALA A 211 -16.10 19.18 16.68
N SER A 212 -16.78 20.11 16.02
CA SER A 212 -17.40 21.28 16.65
C SER A 212 -18.42 20.90 17.73
N VAL A 213 -19.24 19.88 17.46
CA VAL A 213 -20.26 19.37 18.41
C VAL A 213 -19.57 18.76 19.63
N VAL A 214 -18.53 17.96 19.42
CA VAL A 214 -17.78 17.34 20.52
C VAL A 214 -17.08 18.40 21.39
N VAL A 215 -16.53 19.45 20.78
CA VAL A 215 -15.88 20.55 21.49
C VAL A 215 -16.87 21.32 22.37
N GLU A 216 -18.06 21.60 21.87
CA GLU A 216 -19.12 22.28 22.63
C GLU A 216 -19.62 21.41 23.79
N GLU A 217 -19.91 20.13 23.54
CA GLU A 217 -20.40 19.20 24.57
C GLU A 217 -19.40 18.99 25.71
N LYS A 218 -18.10 18.97 25.40
CA LYS A 218 -17.04 18.75 26.39
C LYS A 218 -16.44 20.05 26.96
N GLY A 219 -16.87 21.23 26.49
CA GLY A 219 -16.35 22.51 26.95
C GLY A 219 -14.86 22.73 26.69
N LEU A 220 -14.32 22.15 25.61
CA LEU A 220 -12.86 22.06 25.37
C LEU A 220 -12.25 23.25 24.63
N LYS A 221 -12.92 24.41 24.61
CA LYS A 221 -12.37 25.61 23.96
C LYS A 221 -11.14 26.11 24.74
N GLN A 222 -10.04 26.33 24.05
CA GLN A 222 -8.84 26.87 24.66
C GLN A 222 -9.09 28.31 25.17
N VAL A 223 -8.98 28.52 26.49
CA VAL A 223 -8.96 29.86 27.08
C VAL A 223 -7.52 30.39 26.97
N SER A 224 -7.29 31.26 25.99
CA SER A 224 -5.99 31.91 25.74
C SER A 224 -5.93 33.35 26.26
N ASP A 225 -7.02 33.84 26.86
CA ASP A 225 -7.08 35.19 27.42
C ASP A 225 -6.31 35.25 28.75
N SER A 226 -5.19 35.98 28.75
CA SER A 226 -4.31 36.11 29.92
C SER A 226 -5.04 36.74 31.11
N GLY A 227 -6.05 37.59 30.87
CA GLY A 227 -6.87 38.17 31.94
C GLY A 227 -7.81 37.18 32.64
N ALA A 228 -8.27 36.14 31.95
CA ALA A 228 -9.09 35.08 32.56
C ALA A 228 -8.24 34.08 33.35
N ILE A 229 -6.95 33.93 32.98
CA ILE A 229 -6.00 33.06 33.69
C ILE A 229 -5.51 33.74 34.97
N GLU A 230 -5.27 35.05 34.97
CA GLU A 230 -4.86 35.79 36.18
C GLU A 230 -5.96 35.82 37.25
N ALA A 231 -7.23 35.92 36.86
CA ALA A 231 -8.36 35.98 37.79
C ALA A 231 -8.63 34.68 38.59
N GLU A 232 -8.12 33.54 38.10
CA GLU A 232 -8.35 32.22 38.71
C GLU A 232 -7.13 31.69 39.46
N VAL A 233 -6.03 32.46 39.45
CA VAL A 233 -4.79 32.17 40.19
C VAL A 233 -4.68 33.02 41.48
N ASP A 234 -5.49 34.07 41.63
CA ASP A 234 -5.68 34.86 42.86
C ASP A 234 -6.81 34.32 43.75
#